data_AF-A0A496B0P1-F1
#
_entry.id   AF-A0A496B0P1-F1
#
_cell.length_a   1.000
_cell.length_b   1.000
_cell.length_c   1.000
_cell.angle_alpha   90.00
_cell.angle_beta   90.00
_cell.angle_gamma   90.00
#
_symmetry.space_group_name_H-M   'P 1'
#
loop_
_entity.id
_entity.type
_entity.pdbx_description
1 polymer ?
#
loop_
_entity_poly.entity_id
_entity_poly.type
_entity_poly.pdbx_seq_one_letter_code
_entity_poly.pdbx_strand_id
1 'polypeptide(L)'
;MTPKQGKSMMTQNYQQLIIEGIKGLPPETLAEITDFIFFVRKRTFQPQAFEEEIQHSLLNAELHQLSRDEATHLEKEFENYDKRYPRE
;
A
#
# COMPACT_ATOMS: atom_id res chain seq x y z
N MET A 1 35.91 10.00 -38.38
CA MET A 1 34.98 10.79 -37.55
C MET A 1 33.57 10.33 -37.84
N THR A 2 33.01 9.45 -37.01
CA THR A 2 31.62 8.99 -37.12
C THR A 2 30.79 9.64 -36.02
N PRO A 3 29.60 10.20 -36.32
CA PRO A 3 28.83 10.91 -35.32
C PRO A 3 28.19 9.93 -34.34
N LYS A 4 28.50 10.08 -33.06
CA LYS A 4 27.73 9.51 -31.93
C LYS A 4 26.42 10.28 -31.78
N GLN A 5 25.47 10.09 -32.68
CA GLN A 5 24.11 10.62 -32.55
C GLN A 5 23.14 9.45 -32.47
N GLY A 6 22.87 8.97 -31.25
CA GLY A 6 21.94 7.86 -31.07
C GLY A 6 21.42 7.67 -29.64
N LYS A 7 22.05 8.27 -28.62
CA LYS A 7 21.62 8.09 -27.22
C LYS A 7 20.73 9.21 -26.65
N SER A 8 20.51 10.32 -27.37
CA SER A 8 19.79 11.51 -26.86
C SER A 8 18.34 11.66 -27.33
N MET A 9 17.86 10.89 -28.32
CA MET A 9 16.47 10.97 -28.81
C MET A 9 15.49 10.06 -28.05
N MET A 10 15.99 9.11 -27.25
CA MET A 10 15.17 8.14 -26.51
C MET A 10 14.82 8.59 -25.08
N THR A 11 15.28 9.75 -24.64
CA THR A 11 14.64 10.48 -23.53
C THR A 11 13.40 11.16 -24.10
N GLN A 12 12.51 10.37 -24.72
CA GLN A 12 11.17 10.82 -25.04
C GLN A 12 10.61 11.41 -23.75
N ASN A 13 10.13 12.65 -23.84
CA ASN A 13 9.77 13.44 -22.68
C ASN A 13 8.58 12.77 -21.97
N TYR A 14 8.85 11.86 -21.03
CA TYR A 14 7.82 11.11 -20.31
C TYR A 14 6.83 12.03 -19.60
N GLN A 15 7.25 13.25 -19.22
CA GLN A 15 6.34 14.25 -18.67
C GLN A 15 5.28 14.65 -19.70
N GLN A 16 5.68 14.85 -20.96
CA GLN A 16 4.74 15.17 -22.03
C GLN A 16 3.76 14.02 -22.27
N LEU A 17 4.25 12.77 -22.28
CA LEU A 17 3.38 11.60 -22.47
C LEU A 17 2.36 11.43 -21.34
N ILE A 18 2.76 11.71 -20.10
CA ILE A 18 1.85 11.71 -18.95
C ILE A 18 0.82 12.82 -19.10
N ILE A 19 1.24 14.05 -19.41
CA ILE A 19 0.34 15.20 -19.57
C ILE A 19 -0.68 14.96 -20.69
N GLU A 20 -0.26 14.40 -21.82
CA GLU A 20 -1.19 14.03 -22.90
C GLU A 20 -2.09 12.86 -22.50
N GLY A 21 -1.55 11.84 -21.82
CA GLY A 21 -2.27 10.64 -21.44
C GLY A 21 -3.37 10.85 -20.40
N ILE A 22 -3.31 11.91 -19.59
CA ILE A 22 -4.33 12.23 -18.59
C ILE A 22 -5.46 13.12 -19.12
N LYS A 23 -5.35 13.66 -20.34
CA LYS A 23 -6.39 14.56 -20.89
C LYS A 23 -7.70 13.81 -21.11
N GLY A 24 -8.79 14.40 -20.63
CA GLY A 24 -10.14 13.85 -20.80
C GLY A 24 -10.48 12.67 -19.90
N LEU A 25 -9.58 12.29 -18.99
CA LEU A 25 -9.90 11.32 -17.94
C LEU A 25 -10.88 11.92 -16.93
N PRO A 26 -11.79 11.10 -16.39
CA PRO A 26 -12.74 11.57 -15.39
C PRO A 26 -12.02 11.82 -14.04
N PRO A 27 -12.59 12.67 -13.16
CA PRO A 27 -11.96 13.07 -11.91
C PRO A 27 -11.52 11.91 -11.01
N GLU A 28 -12.32 10.85 -10.92
CA GLU A 28 -12.03 9.64 -10.15
C GLU A 28 -10.75 8.94 -10.64
N THR A 29 -10.55 8.83 -11.95
CA THR A 29 -9.33 8.24 -12.52
C THR A 29 -8.13 9.16 -12.32
N LEU A 30 -8.31 10.48 -12.38
CA LEU A 30 -7.25 11.43 -12.07
C LEU A 30 -6.82 11.36 -10.60
N ALA A 31 -7.75 11.10 -9.68
CA ALA A 31 -7.45 10.89 -8.26
C ALA A 31 -6.57 9.65 -8.08
N GLU A 32 -6.93 8.51 -8.68
CA GLU A 32 -6.13 7.28 -8.63
C GLU A 32 -4.70 7.48 -9.17
N ILE A 33 -4.57 8.20 -10.30
CA ILE A 33 -3.27 8.52 -10.89
C ILE A 33 -2.44 9.40 -9.95
N THR A 34 -3.08 10.37 -9.30
CA THR A 34 -2.44 11.27 -8.34
C THR A 34 -1.90 10.48 -7.15
N ASP A 35 -2.71 9.58 -6.59
CA ASP A 35 -2.31 8.73 -5.47
C ASP A 35 -1.11 7.85 -5.84
N PHE A 36 -1.13 7.26 -7.04
CA PHE A 36 -0.02 6.47 -7.54
C PHE A 36 1.27 7.29 -7.70
N ILE A 37 1.19 8.49 -8.26
CA ILE A 37 2.35 9.38 -8.38
C ILE A 37 2.89 9.76 -7.00
N PHE A 38 2.00 10.04 -6.04
CA PHE A 38 2.40 10.38 -4.68
C PHE A 38 3.13 9.21 -4.01
N PHE A 39 2.61 8.00 -4.18
CA PHE A 39 3.25 6.77 -3.73
C PHE A 39 4.65 6.60 -4.33
N VAL A 40 4.79 6.72 -5.66
CA VAL A 40 6.09 6.60 -6.34
C VAL A 40 7.06 7.66 -5.84
N ARG A 41 6.60 8.91 -5.69
CA ARG A 41 7.42 10.02 -5.22
C ARG A 41 7.92 9.77 -3.79
N LYS A 42 7.05 9.33 -2.89
CA LYS A 42 7.41 9.00 -1.51
C LYS A 42 8.44 7.88 -1.45
N ARG A 43 8.20 6.78 -2.18
CA ARG A 43 9.13 5.65 -2.28
C ARG A 43 10.50 6.07 -2.83
N THR A 44 10.55 6.95 -3.81
CA THR A 44 11.80 7.37 -4.46
C THR A 44 12.59 8.40 -3.65
N PHE A 45 11.92 9.39 -3.05
CA PHE A 45 12.60 10.52 -2.41
C PHE A 45 12.63 10.45 -0.88
N GLN A 46 11.83 9.58 -0.26
CA GLN A 46 11.75 9.38 1.18
C GLN A 46 11.76 7.88 1.52
N PRO A 47 12.78 7.11 1.07
CA PRO A 47 12.77 5.65 1.17
C PRO A 47 12.71 5.14 2.61
N GLN A 48 13.38 5.82 3.56
CA GLN A 48 13.37 5.45 4.98
C GLN A 48 11.97 5.63 5.60
N ALA A 49 11.37 6.80 5.44
CA ALA A 49 10.01 7.05 5.94
C ALA A 49 8.97 6.14 5.26
N PHE A 50 9.17 5.84 3.97
CA PHE A 50 8.33 4.89 3.25
C PHE A 50 8.45 3.47 3.84
N GLU A 51 9.66 3.00 4.09
CA GLU A 51 9.89 1.68 4.69
C GLU A 51 9.30 1.59 6.09
N GLU A 52 9.51 2.61 6.93
CA GLU A 52 8.92 2.69 8.28
C GLU A 52 7.39 2.60 8.26
N GLU A 53 6.72 3.30 7.35
CA GLU A 53 5.26 3.22 7.22
C GLU A 53 4.76 1.85 6.78
N ILE A 54 5.48 1.19 5.87
CA ILE A 54 5.16 -0.18 5.45
C ILE A 54 5.33 -1.13 6.63
N GLN A 55 6.45 -1.05 7.35
CA GLN A 55 6.70 -1.90 8.53
C GLN A 55 5.63 -1.69 9.60
N HIS A 56 5.28 -0.44 9.90
CA HIS A 56 4.24 -0.12 10.86
C HIS A 56 2.86 -0.64 10.44
N SER A 57 2.53 -0.57 9.15
CA SER A 57 1.28 -1.08 8.60
C SER A 57 1.21 -2.61 8.71
N LEU A 58 2.30 -3.32 8.41
CA LEU A 58 2.41 -4.77 8.54
C LEU A 58 2.27 -5.20 10.01
N LEU A 59 3.00 -4.53 10.92
CA LEU A 59 2.92 -4.80 12.36
C LEU A 59 1.50 -4.64 12.90
N ASN A 60 0.78 -3.59 12.50
CA ASN A 60 -0.60 -3.40 12.94
C ASN A 60 -1.54 -4.48 12.40
N ALA A 61 -1.34 -4.92 11.15
CA ALA A 61 -2.11 -6.02 10.59
C ALA A 61 -1.89 -7.33 11.37
N GLU A 62 -0.64 -7.63 11.73
CA GLU A 62 -0.27 -8.79 12.55
C GLU A 62 -0.90 -8.71 13.96
N LEU A 63 -0.82 -7.55 14.63
CA LEU A 63 -1.43 -7.35 15.94
C LEU A 63 -2.97 -7.50 15.89
N HIS A 64 -3.62 -6.97 14.87
CA HIS A 64 -5.05 -7.15 14.67
C HIS A 64 -5.44 -8.60 14.38
N GLN A 65 -4.57 -9.36 13.72
CA GLN A 65 -4.80 -10.78 13.50
C GLN A 65 -4.65 -11.56 14.81
N LEU A 66 -3.56 -11.32 15.54
CA LEU A 66 -3.30 -11.95 16.84
C LEU A 66 -4.47 -11.73 17.82
N SER A 67 -4.95 -10.48 17.91
CA SER A 67 -6.08 -10.14 18.79
C SER A 67 -7.37 -10.88 18.41
N ARG A 68 -7.64 -11.06 17.10
CA ARG A 68 -8.80 -11.82 16.63
C ARG A 68 -8.67 -13.31 16.92
N ASP A 69 -7.48 -13.86 16.74
CA ASP A 69 -7.21 -15.27 17.02
C ASP A 69 -7.32 -15.58 18.51
N GLU A 70 -6.83 -14.68 19.37
CA GLU A 70 -6.98 -14.80 20.83
C GLU A 70 -8.45 -14.72 21.25
N ALA A 71 -9.22 -13.76 20.74
CA ALA A 71 -10.65 -13.66 21.03
C ALA A 71 -11.39 -14.94 20.61
N THR A 72 -11.11 -15.45 19.42
CA THR A 72 -11.67 -16.70 18.90
C THR A 72 -11.28 -17.90 19.77
N HIS A 73 -10.05 -17.92 20.27
CA HIS A 73 -9.57 -18.98 21.15
C HIS A 73 -10.33 -18.97 22.49
N LEU A 74 -10.46 -17.81 23.12
CA LEU A 74 -11.21 -17.65 24.36
C LEU A 74 -12.68 -18.03 24.19
N GLU A 75 -13.34 -17.61 23.11
CA GLU A 75 -14.71 -18.01 22.80
C GLU A 75 -14.86 -19.54 22.77
N LYS A 76 -13.90 -20.26 22.18
CA LYS A 76 -13.90 -21.74 22.15
C LYS A 76 -13.66 -22.35 23.53
N GLU A 77 -12.75 -21.81 24.32
CA GLU A 77 -12.48 -22.32 25.68
C GLU A 77 -13.71 -22.19 26.58
N PHE A 78 -14.46 -21.10 26.41
CA PHE A 78 -15.60 -20.74 27.27
C PHE A 78 -16.97 -21.12 26.68
N GLU A 79 -17.05 -21.67 25.47
CA GLU A 79 -18.31 -22.03 24.77
C GLU A 79 -19.28 -22.87 25.63
N ASN A 80 -18.76 -23.66 26.57
CA ASN A 80 -19.57 -24.50 27.47
C ASN A 80 -19.23 -24.29 28.95
N TYR A 81 -18.71 -23.12 29.32
CA TYR A 81 -18.29 -22.83 30.69
C TYR A 81 -19.44 -23.00 31.69
N ASP A 82 -20.61 -22.41 31.41
CA ASP A 82 -21.79 -22.47 32.29
C ASP A 82 -22.36 -23.90 32.45
N LYS A 83 -22.12 -24.79 31.48
CA LYS A 83 -22.53 -26.20 31.58
C LYS A 83 -21.57 -27.04 32.41
N ARG A 84 -20.27 -26.71 32.40
CA ARG A 84 -19.25 -27.42 33.18
C ARG A 84 -19.20 -26.95 34.63
N TYR A 85 -19.60 -25.71 34.90
CA TYR A 85 -19.62 -25.10 36.23
C TYR A 85 -20.97 -24.44 36.51
N PRO A 86 -22.03 -25.23 36.77
CA PRO A 86 -23.34 -24.69 37.14
C PRO A 86 -23.24 -23.95 38.48
N ARG A 87 -23.88 -22.78 38.57
CA ARG A 87 -23.97 -22.00 39.81
C ARG A 87 -24.98 -22.68 40.75
N GLU A 88 -24.64 -22.77 42.04
CA GLU A 88 -25.50 -23.31 43.12
C GLU A 88 -26.80 -22.51 43.29
#